data_AF-A0A1H3BVE4-F1
#
_entry.id   AF-A0A1H3BVE4-F1
#
_cell.length_a   1.000
_cell.length_b   1.000
_cell.length_c   1.000
_cell.angle_alpha   90.00
_cell.angle_beta   90.00
_cell.angle_gamma   90.00
#
_symmetry.space_group_name_H-M   'P 1'
#
loop_
_entity.id
_entity.type
_entity.pdbx_description
1 polymer ?
#
loop_
_entity_poly.entity_id
_entity_poly.type
_entity_poly.pdbx_seq_one_letter_code
_entity_poly.pdbx_strand_id
1 'polypeptide(L)'
;MIRPGQCLLTMKQYLLSKKPYRFHTKPLLLCLFSGLMSGCLGESEGSDGNSHSQGQLLPSGISGLSYQTASTTGTTDANGRFDYYEGETLQFSVGDLLLTTGVPADEMITPLEFFDELRSQLETSPVNSEGLLDHRLTEQALLEDPTLINMTRFLMALNWQDSIQEGEGIEIRQRVIDQLNAALPTLEQGIDFSVGPVTFAAVGLNPSPANILLGKICFYDDIDERCQEPPTQEQIDLAPERPINEEDIDPDTVYREDLISKRDRIVNSRRDLTRFSVEKAEDFLTRELDEITRLFANRYYLDSETASHPATDTAIHSIHVRQIGSAPTLDAMEAVSLRDSEVTIHAYDWQSATVEYFVTGESGGESDLLINFRPQESYRWIKKQLRVIIR
;
A
#
# COMPACT_ATOMS: atom_id res chain seq x y z
N MET A 1 23.97 -47.83 -7.01
CA MET A 1 25.20 -48.52 -6.55
C MET A 1 26.39 -48.03 -7.38
N ILE A 2 27.30 -47.30 -6.73
CA ILE A 2 28.78 -47.23 -6.84
C ILE A 2 29.49 -47.43 -8.22
N ARG A 3 30.34 -46.43 -8.53
CA ARG A 3 31.37 -46.19 -9.62
C ARG A 3 32.46 -47.30 -9.73
N PRO A 4 33.60 -47.25 -10.52
CA PRO A 4 34.29 -46.14 -11.25
C PRO A 4 35.16 -46.47 -12.52
N GLY A 5 35.84 -45.44 -13.09
CA GLY A 5 37.14 -45.52 -13.83
C GLY A 5 37.13 -44.99 -15.29
N GLN A 6 37.52 -43.75 -15.61
CA GLN A 6 38.87 -43.16 -15.88
C GLN A 6 39.68 -43.75 -17.06
N CYS A 7 39.98 -42.91 -18.07
CA CYS A 7 41.26 -42.69 -18.83
C CYS A 7 40.89 -42.02 -20.19
N LEU A 8 41.43 -40.88 -20.65
CA LEU A 8 42.82 -40.58 -21.01
C LEU A 8 43.03 -39.06 -21.19
N LEU A 9 44.18 -38.55 -20.73
CA LEU A 9 44.82 -37.31 -21.20
C LEU A 9 45.38 -37.52 -22.62
N THR A 10 45.45 -36.54 -23.53
CA THR A 10 46.52 -35.52 -23.76
C THR A 10 46.32 -34.99 -25.20
N MET A 11 46.86 -33.90 -25.77
CA MET A 11 47.48 -32.60 -25.41
C MET A 11 47.92 -31.96 -26.76
N LYS A 12 48.03 -30.61 -26.84
CA LYS A 12 48.56 -29.73 -27.93
C LYS A 12 47.51 -29.25 -28.96
N GLN A 13 47.40 -27.98 -29.36
CA GLN A 13 48.15 -26.71 -29.24
C GLN A 13 47.08 -25.59 -29.40
N TYR A 14 47.12 -24.44 -28.73
CA TYR A 14 47.77 -23.24 -29.27
C TYR A 14 47.93 -22.18 -28.18
N LEU A 15 49.12 -21.58 -28.19
CA LEU A 15 49.73 -20.57 -27.34
C LEU A 15 49.89 -19.34 -28.29
N LEU A 16 49.60 -18.08 -27.99
CA LEU A 16 50.34 -17.14 -27.14
C LEU A 16 49.78 -15.71 -27.36
N SER A 17 49.72 -14.90 -26.30
CA SER A 17 50.45 -13.60 -26.22
C SER A 17 50.05 -12.83 -24.94
N LYS A 18 50.93 -12.84 -23.94
CA LYS A 18 51.00 -11.83 -22.87
C LYS A 18 52.45 -11.38 -22.77
N LYS A 19 52.70 -10.06 -22.76
CA LYS A 19 54.00 -9.46 -22.42
C LYS A 19 53.93 -8.81 -21.02
N PRO A 20 54.99 -8.91 -20.20
CA PRO A 20 55.04 -8.40 -18.83
C PRO A 20 55.73 -7.03 -18.73
N TYR A 21 55.39 -6.24 -17.70
CA TYR A 21 56.17 -5.07 -17.29
C TYR A 21 56.81 -5.29 -15.91
N ARG A 22 58.10 -4.94 -15.83
CA ARG A 22 59.05 -5.21 -14.73
C ARG A 22 59.00 -4.14 -13.65
N PHE A 23 59.25 -4.58 -12.42
CA PHE A 23 59.59 -3.80 -11.24
C PHE A 23 60.94 -3.07 -11.38
N HIS A 24 61.02 -1.83 -10.87
CA HIS A 24 62.24 -1.17 -10.43
C HIS A 24 61.99 -0.42 -9.11
N THR A 25 62.97 -0.49 -8.21
CA THR A 25 62.90 -0.15 -6.79
C THR A 25 63.70 1.11 -6.44
N LYS A 26 63.25 1.77 -5.35
CA LYS A 26 63.93 2.74 -4.42
C LYS A 26 63.84 4.25 -4.75
N PRO A 27 63.99 5.17 -3.76
CA PRO A 27 63.62 5.13 -2.33
C PRO A 27 62.92 6.42 -1.78
N LEU A 28 62.27 6.23 -0.63
CA LEU A 28 62.04 7.13 0.53
C LEU A 28 62.32 8.65 0.42
N LEU A 29 61.27 9.49 0.55
CA LEU A 29 61.38 10.82 1.16
C LEU A 29 60.15 11.09 2.04
N LEU A 30 60.43 11.38 3.30
CA LEU A 30 59.52 11.70 4.40
C LEU A 30 59.11 13.19 4.29
N CYS A 31 57.82 13.50 4.26
CA CYS A 31 57.30 14.85 4.51
C CYS A 31 56.07 14.75 5.42
N LEU A 32 56.24 15.26 6.65
CA LEU A 32 55.17 15.58 7.58
C LEU A 32 54.25 16.64 6.95
N PHE A 33 52.94 16.39 6.92
CA PHE A 33 51.96 17.46 6.80
C PHE A 33 50.76 17.16 7.70
N SER A 34 50.45 18.14 8.53
CA SER A 34 49.56 18.12 9.68
C SER A 34 48.09 17.91 9.30
N GLY A 35 47.41 17.02 10.03
CA GLY A 35 45.96 16.85 9.96
C GLY A 35 45.24 17.98 10.69
N LEU A 36 44.43 18.73 9.94
CA LEU A 36 43.32 19.51 10.49
C LEU A 36 42.04 18.73 10.15
N MET A 37 41.48 18.07 11.16
CA MET A 37 40.12 17.52 11.09
C MET A 37 39.15 18.71 11.15
N SER A 38 38.60 19.06 10.00
CA SER A 38 37.44 19.97 9.93
C SER A 38 36.21 19.14 10.30
N GLY A 39 35.79 19.22 11.56
CA GLY A 39 34.48 18.77 12.00
C GLY A 39 33.43 19.78 11.51
N CYS A 40 32.62 19.38 10.53
CA CYS A 40 31.40 20.10 10.21
C CYS A 40 30.34 19.61 11.22
N LEU A 41 30.16 20.38 12.30
CA LEU A 41 28.97 20.32 13.13
C LEU A 41 27.81 20.83 12.26
N GLY A 42 26.93 19.93 11.84
CA GLY A 42 25.66 20.28 11.24
C GLY A 42 24.75 20.82 12.34
N GLU A 43 24.64 22.13 12.39
CA GLU A 43 23.70 22.87 13.21
C GLU A 43 22.31 22.66 12.60
N SER A 44 21.40 22.04 13.37
CA SER A 44 20.00 21.85 12.98
C SER A 44 19.30 23.20 12.99
N GLU A 45 19.09 23.77 11.80
CA GLU A 45 18.25 24.94 11.59
C GLU A 45 16.79 24.65 11.96
N GLY A 46 16.18 25.65 12.59
CA GLY A 46 14.82 25.59 13.12
C GLY A 46 13.76 25.44 12.02
N SER A 47 12.63 24.88 12.45
CA SER A 47 11.38 24.77 11.71
C SER A 47 10.96 26.14 11.17
N ASP A 48 11.18 26.34 9.87
CA ASP A 48 10.53 27.35 9.05
C ASP A 48 9.21 26.73 8.55
N GLY A 49 8.09 27.43 8.76
CA GLY A 49 6.73 27.03 8.36
C GLY A 49 6.49 27.10 6.85
N ASN A 50 7.39 26.51 6.07
CA ASN A 50 7.33 26.40 4.60
C ASN A 50 7.97 25.08 4.12
N SER A 51 7.82 24.03 4.94
CA SER A 51 8.35 22.70 4.65
C SER A 51 7.56 22.06 3.50
N HIS A 52 8.19 21.94 2.35
CA HIS A 52 7.71 21.07 1.28
C HIS A 52 7.81 19.62 1.74
N SER A 53 6.67 18.96 1.90
CA SER A 53 6.55 17.58 2.38
C SER A 53 6.05 16.66 1.27
N GLN A 54 6.33 15.37 1.41
CA GLN A 54 5.87 14.35 0.47
C GLN A 54 5.01 13.35 1.22
N GLY A 55 3.75 13.23 0.82
CA GLY A 55 2.79 12.29 1.36
C GLY A 55 2.64 11.08 0.46
N GLN A 56 1.95 10.06 0.93
CA GLN A 56 1.70 8.83 0.18
C GLN A 56 0.24 8.41 0.31
N LEU A 57 -0.38 8.03 -0.82
CA LEU A 57 -1.73 7.48 -0.85
C LEU A 57 -1.67 5.95 -0.79
N LEU A 58 -1.97 5.39 0.39
CA LEU A 58 -1.80 3.98 0.76
C LEU A 58 -0.34 3.49 0.70
N PRO A 59 0.06 2.50 1.54
CA PRO A 59 1.41 1.96 1.52
C PRO A 59 1.83 1.34 0.19
N SER A 60 0.93 0.60 -0.46
CA SER A 60 1.18 0.00 -1.78
C SER A 60 1.10 1.01 -2.92
N GLY A 61 0.49 2.17 -2.68
CA GLY A 61 0.39 3.27 -3.63
C GLY A 61 -0.82 3.18 -4.57
N ILE A 62 -1.37 4.34 -4.94
CA ILE A 62 -2.23 4.51 -6.12
C ILE A 62 -1.54 5.49 -7.06
N SER A 63 -1.00 4.98 -8.16
CA SER A 63 -0.28 5.78 -9.16
C SER A 63 -1.21 6.26 -10.28
N GLY A 64 -0.90 7.43 -10.85
CA GLY A 64 -1.67 8.00 -11.97
C GLY A 64 -2.86 8.87 -11.57
N LEU A 65 -3.09 9.12 -10.28
CA LEU A 65 -4.09 10.11 -9.85
C LEU A 65 -3.52 11.51 -9.98
N SER A 66 -4.29 12.43 -10.53
CA SER A 66 -3.95 13.85 -10.47
C SER A 66 -4.29 14.38 -9.07
N TYR A 67 -3.39 15.16 -8.50
CA TYR A 67 -3.61 15.84 -7.23
C TYR A 67 -3.40 17.35 -7.39
N GLN A 68 -4.14 18.12 -6.60
CA GLN A 68 -4.03 19.57 -6.53
C GLN A 68 -4.12 20.03 -5.08
N THR A 69 -3.20 20.90 -4.67
CA THR A 69 -3.27 21.70 -3.44
C THR A 69 -3.41 23.19 -3.79
N ALA A 70 -3.34 24.06 -2.78
CA ALA A 70 -3.33 25.51 -3.02
C ALA A 70 -2.06 25.97 -3.76
N SER A 71 -0.94 25.26 -3.59
CA SER A 71 0.37 25.64 -4.14
C SER A 71 0.87 24.72 -5.26
N THR A 72 0.44 23.46 -5.30
CA THR A 72 1.06 22.42 -6.13
C THR A 72 0.01 21.62 -6.90
N THR A 73 0.38 21.18 -8.10
CA THR A 73 -0.40 20.21 -8.90
C THR A 73 0.54 19.16 -9.44
N GLY A 74 0.12 17.90 -9.46
CA GLY A 74 0.93 16.82 -9.98
C GLY A 74 0.14 15.56 -10.23
N THR A 75 0.87 14.47 -10.45
CA THR A 75 0.32 13.13 -10.57
C THR A 75 1.02 12.23 -9.56
N THR A 76 0.28 11.37 -8.88
CA THR A 76 0.86 10.42 -7.94
C THR A 76 1.84 9.49 -8.65
N ASP A 77 3.03 9.34 -8.06
CA ASP A 77 4.10 8.52 -8.65
C ASP A 77 3.82 7.01 -8.52
N ALA A 78 4.76 6.17 -8.94
CA ALA A 78 4.64 4.71 -8.88
C ALA A 78 4.40 4.14 -7.47
N ASN A 79 4.74 4.89 -6.41
CA ASN A 79 4.49 4.52 -5.02
C ASN A 79 3.26 5.25 -4.44
N GLY A 80 2.50 5.99 -5.25
CA GLY A 80 1.37 6.78 -4.81
C GLY A 80 1.74 8.09 -4.11
N ARG A 81 2.97 8.60 -4.31
CA ARG A 81 3.43 9.80 -3.60
C ARG A 81 2.96 11.09 -4.24
N PHE A 82 2.70 12.09 -3.41
CA PHE A 82 2.30 13.44 -3.81
C PHE A 82 3.05 14.48 -2.96
N ASP A 83 3.24 15.67 -3.52
CA ASP A 83 3.92 16.78 -2.84
C ASP A 83 2.89 17.77 -2.29
N TYR A 84 3.14 18.29 -1.10
CA TYR A 84 2.24 19.24 -0.41
C TYR A 84 3.01 20.12 0.58
N TYR A 85 2.36 21.18 1.06
CA TYR A 85 2.81 21.92 2.23
C TYR A 85 1.87 21.69 3.42
N GLU A 86 2.42 21.65 4.63
CA GLU A 86 1.63 21.43 5.85
C GLU A 86 0.44 22.40 5.96
N GLY A 87 -0.71 21.87 6.35
CA GLY A 87 -1.96 22.62 6.48
C GLY A 87 -2.72 22.85 5.17
N GLU A 88 -2.18 22.44 4.02
CA GLU A 88 -2.94 22.42 2.76
C GLU A 88 -3.97 21.29 2.71
N THR A 89 -4.93 21.43 1.80
CA THR A 89 -5.87 20.37 1.44
C THR A 89 -5.64 19.90 0.01
N LEU A 90 -5.87 18.63 -0.23
CA LEU A 90 -5.78 17.93 -1.50
C LEU A 90 -7.15 17.82 -2.17
N GLN A 91 -7.11 17.90 -3.49
CA GLN A 91 -8.12 17.41 -4.40
C GLN A 91 -7.51 16.26 -5.20
N PHE A 92 -8.20 15.13 -5.31
CA PHE A 92 -7.77 14.01 -6.13
C PHE A 92 -8.75 13.80 -7.29
N SER A 93 -8.20 13.53 -8.48
CA SER A 93 -8.96 13.12 -9.66
C SER A 93 -8.25 12.00 -10.41
N VAL A 94 -8.99 11.24 -11.19
CA VAL A 94 -8.45 10.30 -12.17
C VAL A 94 -8.80 10.80 -13.56
N GLY A 95 -7.81 11.32 -14.28
CA GLY A 95 -8.07 12.16 -15.45
C GLY A 95 -9.00 13.32 -15.09
N ASP A 96 -10.06 13.48 -15.88
CA ASP A 96 -11.06 14.54 -15.73
C ASP A 96 -12.17 14.17 -14.72
N LEU A 97 -12.15 12.96 -14.15
CA LEU A 97 -13.10 12.53 -13.12
C LEU A 97 -12.63 12.93 -11.73
N LEU A 98 -13.30 13.92 -11.12
CA LEU A 98 -13.10 14.31 -9.73
C LEU A 98 -13.50 13.17 -8.78
N LEU A 99 -12.58 12.78 -7.87
CA LEU A 99 -12.82 11.75 -6.86
C LEU A 99 -13.20 12.39 -5.52
N THR A 100 -12.40 13.38 -5.08
CA THR A 100 -12.62 14.08 -3.82
C THR A 100 -11.94 15.46 -3.82
N THR A 101 -12.35 16.32 -2.88
CA THR A 101 -11.78 17.64 -2.59
C THR A 101 -11.74 17.87 -1.08
N GLY A 102 -10.80 18.69 -0.61
CA GLY A 102 -10.76 19.12 0.78
C GLY A 102 -10.17 18.11 1.75
N VAL A 103 -9.43 17.12 1.24
CA VAL A 103 -8.72 16.11 2.06
C VAL A 103 -7.52 16.80 2.71
N PRO A 104 -7.38 16.87 4.04
CA PRO A 104 -6.19 17.43 4.68
C PRO A 104 -4.95 16.67 4.20
N ALA A 105 -3.91 17.39 3.84
CA ALA A 105 -2.68 16.77 3.40
C ALA A 105 -1.88 16.25 4.60
N ASP A 106 -1.39 15.01 4.50
CA ASP A 106 -0.66 14.31 5.55
C ASP A 106 0.35 13.32 4.94
N GLU A 107 1.24 12.77 5.77
CA GLU A 107 2.29 11.84 5.34
C GLU A 107 1.74 10.54 4.74
N MET A 108 0.55 10.12 5.20
CA MET A 108 -0.13 8.91 4.76
C MET A 108 -1.63 9.17 4.68
N ILE A 109 -2.18 9.10 3.48
CA ILE A 109 -3.60 9.29 3.22
C ILE A 109 -4.22 7.97 2.75
N THR A 110 -5.47 7.76 3.14
CA THR A 110 -6.29 6.61 2.77
C THR A 110 -7.59 7.08 2.12
N PRO A 111 -8.26 6.23 1.31
CA PRO A 111 -9.60 6.52 0.82
C PRO A 111 -10.64 6.80 1.91
N LEU A 112 -10.43 6.32 3.15
CA LEU A 112 -11.32 6.65 4.28
C LEU A 112 -11.26 8.14 4.62
N GLU A 113 -10.15 8.81 4.32
CA GLU A 113 -9.98 10.24 4.55
C GLU A 113 -10.53 11.12 3.42
N PHE A 114 -11.04 10.51 2.34
CA PHE A 114 -11.57 11.27 1.20
C PHE A 114 -12.90 11.95 1.50
N PHE A 115 -13.59 11.58 2.57
CA PHE A 115 -14.91 12.09 2.89
C PHE A 115 -14.94 12.63 4.32
N ASP A 116 -15.38 13.88 4.48
CA ASP A 116 -15.40 14.59 5.76
C ASP A 116 -16.16 13.83 6.86
N GLU A 117 -17.25 13.17 6.49
CA GLU A 117 -18.07 12.37 7.40
C GLU A 117 -17.29 11.15 7.92
N LEU A 118 -16.62 10.42 7.03
CA LEU A 118 -15.82 9.25 7.42
C LEU A 118 -14.61 9.68 8.26
N ARG A 119 -13.93 10.77 7.89
CA ARG A 119 -12.85 11.37 8.67
C ARG A 119 -13.27 11.69 10.10
N SER A 120 -14.44 12.29 10.27
CA SER A 120 -14.94 12.66 11.59
C SER A 120 -15.18 11.42 12.48
N GLN A 121 -15.53 10.28 11.88
CA GLN A 121 -15.73 9.04 12.62
C GLN A 121 -14.40 8.38 13.04
N LEU A 122 -13.32 8.50 12.24
CA LEU A 122 -11.98 7.97 12.54
C LEU A 122 -11.40 8.51 13.85
N GLU A 123 -11.82 9.70 14.29
CA GLU A 123 -11.41 10.29 15.58
C GLU A 123 -11.93 9.53 16.80
N THR A 124 -12.88 8.61 16.59
CA THR A 124 -13.46 7.78 17.66
C THR A 124 -12.95 6.34 17.54
N SER A 125 -12.55 5.76 18.67
CA SER A 125 -12.09 4.37 18.75
C SER A 125 -12.92 3.61 19.78
N PRO A 126 -13.65 2.55 19.40
CA PRO A 126 -14.31 1.65 20.34
C PRO A 126 -13.31 0.84 21.17
N VAL A 127 -13.79 0.31 22.30
CA VAL A 127 -13.01 -0.62 23.15
C VAL A 127 -13.16 -2.04 22.63
N ASN A 128 -12.04 -2.75 22.45
CA ASN A 128 -11.97 -4.14 22.01
C ASN A 128 -12.18 -5.15 23.16
N SER A 129 -12.06 -6.45 22.87
CA SER A 129 -12.24 -7.51 23.86
C SER A 129 -11.17 -7.56 24.97
N GLU A 130 -10.03 -6.90 24.77
CA GLU A 130 -8.96 -6.78 25.77
C GLU A 130 -9.20 -5.59 26.71
N GLY A 131 -10.28 -4.81 26.51
CA GLY A 131 -10.56 -3.62 27.29
C GLY A 131 -9.74 -2.39 26.86
N LEU A 132 -9.18 -2.42 25.64
CA LEU A 132 -8.35 -1.35 25.08
C LEU A 132 -9.05 -0.69 23.87
N LEU A 133 -8.83 0.60 23.66
CA LEU A 133 -9.26 1.35 22.49
C LEU A 133 -8.55 0.85 21.22
N ASP A 134 -9.32 0.62 20.15
CA ASP A 134 -8.80 0.06 18.90
C ASP A 134 -9.45 0.76 17.70
N HIS A 135 -8.66 1.55 16.98
CA HIS A 135 -9.12 2.28 15.79
C HIS A 135 -9.55 1.33 14.67
N ARG A 136 -9.02 0.10 14.63
CA ARG A 136 -9.35 -0.86 13.58
C ARG A 136 -10.83 -1.21 13.57
N LEU A 137 -11.50 -1.19 14.71
CA LEU A 137 -12.93 -1.45 14.80
C LEU A 137 -13.74 -0.38 14.05
N THR A 138 -13.33 0.88 14.16
CA THR A 138 -13.93 1.98 13.38
C THR A 138 -13.59 1.84 11.91
N GLU A 139 -12.31 1.64 11.57
CA GLU A 139 -11.88 1.47 10.18
C GLU A 139 -12.69 0.39 9.47
N GLN A 140 -12.86 -0.79 10.08
CA GLN A 140 -13.64 -1.90 9.54
C GLN A 140 -15.12 -1.56 9.35
N ALA A 141 -15.74 -0.85 10.30
CA ALA A 141 -17.12 -0.41 10.15
C ALA A 141 -17.30 0.59 8.99
N LEU A 142 -16.32 1.48 8.78
CA LEU A 142 -16.36 2.45 7.69
C LEU A 142 -16.21 1.80 6.31
N LEU A 143 -15.62 0.60 6.22
CA LEU A 143 -15.56 -0.14 4.95
C LEU A 143 -16.94 -0.56 4.45
N GLU A 144 -18.01 -0.50 5.26
CA GLU A 144 -19.38 -0.74 4.81
C GLU A 144 -19.99 0.47 4.06
N ASP A 145 -19.32 1.63 4.04
CA ASP A 145 -19.82 2.82 3.36
C ASP A 145 -19.89 2.62 1.83
N PRO A 146 -21.07 2.80 1.20
CA PRO A 146 -21.24 2.52 -0.22
C PRO A 146 -20.41 3.46 -1.12
N THR A 147 -20.20 4.71 -0.70
CA THR A 147 -19.44 5.69 -1.49
C THR A 147 -17.96 5.31 -1.53
N LEU A 148 -17.40 5.01 -0.37
CA LEU A 148 -16.02 4.52 -0.22
C LEU A 148 -15.79 3.25 -1.05
N ILE A 149 -16.67 2.26 -0.90
CA ILE A 149 -16.53 0.97 -1.60
C ILE A 149 -16.68 1.12 -3.10
N ASN A 150 -17.67 1.87 -3.59
CA ASN A 150 -17.84 2.08 -5.02
C ASN A 150 -16.65 2.80 -5.65
N MET A 151 -16.13 3.84 -4.99
CA MET A 151 -14.94 4.55 -5.43
C MET A 151 -13.72 3.62 -5.45
N THR A 152 -13.50 2.85 -4.40
CA THR A 152 -12.39 1.89 -4.31
C THR A 152 -12.48 0.83 -5.40
N ARG A 153 -13.65 0.21 -5.59
CA ARG A 153 -13.90 -0.78 -6.66
C ARG A 153 -13.64 -0.20 -8.05
N PHE A 154 -14.02 1.06 -8.26
CA PHE A 154 -13.77 1.76 -9.52
C PHE A 154 -12.27 1.98 -9.76
N LEU A 155 -11.53 2.46 -8.75
CA LEU A 155 -10.07 2.62 -8.84
C LEU A 155 -9.37 1.27 -9.09
N MET A 156 -9.79 0.20 -8.41
CA MET A 156 -9.29 -1.15 -8.65
C MET A 156 -9.59 -1.62 -10.07
N ALA A 157 -10.76 -1.29 -10.62
CA ALA A 157 -11.12 -1.64 -12.00
C ALA A 157 -10.28 -0.90 -13.05
N LEU A 158 -9.79 0.30 -12.71
CA LEU A 158 -8.87 1.08 -13.54
C LEU A 158 -7.41 0.64 -13.45
N ASN A 159 -7.05 -0.21 -12.49
CA ASN A 159 -5.72 -0.78 -12.37
C ASN A 159 -5.28 -1.40 -13.71
N TRP A 160 -4.04 -1.21 -14.14
CA TRP A 160 -3.57 -1.77 -15.41
C TRP A 160 -3.74 -3.30 -15.45
N GLN A 161 -3.41 -3.97 -14.35
CA GLN A 161 -3.58 -5.41 -14.20
C GLN A 161 -5.01 -5.77 -13.75
N ASP A 162 -5.52 -6.94 -14.16
CA ASP A 162 -6.88 -7.39 -13.82
C ASP A 162 -7.02 -7.85 -12.36
N SER A 163 -5.89 -7.95 -11.66
CA SER A 163 -5.79 -8.31 -10.24
C SER A 163 -4.72 -7.45 -9.59
N ILE A 164 -4.86 -7.21 -8.29
CA ILE A 164 -3.86 -6.54 -7.46
C ILE A 164 -3.29 -7.60 -6.53
N GLN A 165 -2.00 -7.91 -6.66
CA GLN A 165 -1.34 -8.89 -5.79
C GLN A 165 -1.04 -8.29 -4.41
N GLU A 166 -0.71 -9.15 -3.45
CA GLU A 166 -0.29 -8.70 -2.12
C GLU A 166 0.99 -7.85 -2.25
N GLY A 167 0.96 -6.65 -1.67
CA GLY A 167 2.07 -5.70 -1.74
C GLY A 167 2.16 -4.89 -3.04
N GLU A 168 1.28 -5.13 -4.00
CA GLU A 168 1.14 -4.28 -5.20
C GLU A 168 0.03 -3.23 -5.00
N GLY A 169 0.29 -2.04 -5.54
CA GLY A 169 -0.67 -0.94 -5.56
C GLY A 169 -1.55 -0.94 -6.79
N ILE A 170 -2.28 0.17 -6.97
CA ILE A 170 -3.10 0.42 -8.16
C ILE A 170 -2.27 1.22 -9.17
N GLU A 171 -2.06 0.67 -10.36
CA GLU A 171 -1.34 1.30 -11.47
C GLU A 171 -2.29 1.85 -12.53
N ILE A 172 -2.60 3.14 -12.50
CA ILE A 172 -3.44 3.77 -13.53
C ILE A 172 -2.54 4.45 -14.57
N ARG A 173 -2.31 3.75 -15.70
CA ARG A 173 -1.44 4.26 -16.76
C ARG A 173 -2.07 5.42 -17.53
N GLN A 174 -1.23 6.28 -18.12
CA GLN A 174 -1.69 7.39 -18.97
C GLN A 174 -2.66 6.94 -20.08
N ARG A 175 -2.42 5.78 -20.70
CA ARG A 175 -3.34 5.21 -21.71
C ARG A 175 -4.75 4.94 -21.17
N VAL A 176 -4.86 4.50 -19.91
CA VAL A 176 -6.17 4.31 -19.26
C VAL A 176 -6.84 5.66 -19.06
N ILE A 177 -6.08 6.66 -18.58
CA ILE A 177 -6.54 8.04 -18.36
C ILE A 177 -7.01 8.69 -19.67
N ASP A 178 -6.26 8.54 -20.76
CA ASP A 178 -6.62 9.11 -22.06
C ASP A 178 -7.95 8.54 -22.58
N GLN A 179 -8.14 7.21 -22.46
CA GLN A 179 -9.39 6.54 -22.84
C GLN A 179 -10.54 6.93 -21.92
N LEU A 180 -10.27 7.07 -20.61
CA LEU A 180 -11.24 7.56 -19.63
C LEU A 180 -11.73 8.95 -20.01
N ASN A 181 -10.83 9.89 -20.27
CA ASN A 181 -11.14 11.26 -20.65
C ASN A 181 -11.88 11.35 -21.99
N ALA A 182 -11.53 10.49 -22.96
CA ALA A 182 -12.27 10.41 -24.22
C ALA A 182 -13.70 9.88 -24.05
N ALA A 183 -13.92 8.99 -23.08
CA ALA A 183 -15.20 8.35 -22.85
C ALA A 183 -16.12 9.11 -21.88
N LEU A 184 -15.59 9.85 -20.90
CA LEU A 184 -16.37 10.60 -19.91
C LEU A 184 -17.43 11.54 -20.53
N PRO A 185 -17.13 12.37 -21.55
CA PRO A 185 -18.12 13.28 -22.16
C PRO A 185 -19.24 12.56 -22.91
N THR A 186 -19.09 11.26 -23.16
CA THR A 186 -20.08 10.46 -23.90
C THR A 186 -21.13 9.82 -22.99
N LEU A 187 -20.98 9.96 -21.67
CA LEU A 187 -21.93 9.44 -20.70
C LEU A 187 -23.18 10.33 -20.63
N GLU A 188 -24.37 9.72 -20.65
CA GLU A 188 -25.63 10.45 -20.46
C GLU A 188 -25.81 10.94 -19.02
N GLN A 189 -25.21 10.23 -18.06
CA GLN A 189 -25.22 10.53 -16.63
C GLN A 189 -23.79 10.42 -16.11
N GLY A 190 -23.41 11.32 -15.19
CA GLY A 190 -22.11 11.24 -14.53
C GLY A 190 -21.97 10.00 -13.65
N ILE A 191 -20.75 9.70 -13.22
CA ILE A 191 -20.49 8.67 -12.23
C ILE A 191 -20.90 9.21 -10.85
N ASP A 192 -21.83 8.51 -10.20
CA ASP A 192 -22.24 8.78 -8.83
C ASP A 192 -21.82 7.60 -7.95
N PHE A 193 -20.81 7.83 -7.10
CA PHE A 193 -20.31 6.81 -6.18
C PHE A 193 -21.26 6.54 -5.00
N SER A 194 -22.21 7.44 -4.71
CA SER A 194 -23.08 7.36 -3.53
C SER A 194 -24.27 6.41 -3.69
N VAL A 195 -24.53 5.92 -4.92
CA VAL A 195 -25.61 4.96 -5.17
C VAL A 195 -25.30 3.59 -4.55
N GLY A 196 -26.32 2.77 -4.32
CA GLY A 196 -26.13 1.43 -3.75
C GLY A 196 -25.17 0.56 -4.59
N PRO A 197 -24.32 -0.31 -3.98
CA PRO A 197 -23.28 -1.06 -4.70
C PRO A 197 -23.79 -1.95 -5.85
N VAL A 198 -25.02 -2.46 -5.74
CA VAL A 198 -25.68 -3.24 -6.80
C VAL A 198 -26.02 -2.35 -8.00
N THR A 199 -26.53 -1.15 -7.76
CA THR A 199 -26.83 -0.17 -8.80
C THR A 199 -25.56 0.36 -9.45
N PHE A 200 -24.53 0.65 -8.64
CA PHE A 200 -23.23 1.10 -9.13
C PHE A 200 -22.56 0.06 -10.06
N ALA A 201 -22.76 -1.23 -9.77
CA ALA A 201 -22.22 -2.34 -10.55
C ALA A 201 -23.20 -2.93 -11.56
N ALA A 202 -24.31 -2.26 -11.89
CA ALA A 202 -25.31 -2.77 -12.81
C ALA A 202 -24.70 -3.06 -14.21
N VAL A 203 -25.02 -4.22 -14.77
CA VAL A 203 -24.59 -4.70 -16.10
C VAL A 203 -25.80 -5.08 -16.96
N GLY A 204 -25.56 -5.48 -18.22
CA GLY A 204 -26.59 -6.01 -19.10
C GLY A 204 -27.34 -4.92 -19.86
N LEU A 205 -28.68 -4.96 -19.84
CA LEU A 205 -29.52 -4.07 -20.66
C LEU A 205 -29.47 -2.60 -20.20
N ASN A 206 -29.29 -2.37 -18.91
CA ASN A 206 -29.21 -1.04 -18.30
C ASN A 206 -27.94 -0.96 -17.45
N PRO A 207 -26.74 -0.91 -18.07
CA PRO A 207 -25.49 -0.83 -17.34
C PRO A 207 -25.36 0.51 -16.61
N SER A 208 -24.66 0.52 -15.48
CA SER A 208 -24.35 1.75 -14.76
C SER A 208 -23.41 2.65 -15.58
N PRO A 209 -23.37 3.98 -15.32
CA PRO A 209 -22.39 4.87 -15.94
C PRO A 209 -20.95 4.39 -15.77
N ALA A 210 -20.60 3.83 -14.62
CA ALA A 210 -19.28 3.27 -14.35
C ALA A 210 -18.96 2.07 -15.27
N ASN A 211 -19.88 1.13 -15.45
CA ASN A 211 -19.67 -0.02 -16.34
C ASN A 211 -19.72 0.36 -17.83
N ILE A 212 -20.52 1.37 -18.20
CA ILE A 212 -20.46 1.95 -19.56
C ILE A 212 -19.06 2.50 -19.82
N LEU A 213 -18.49 3.21 -18.86
CA LEU A 213 -17.16 3.80 -18.98
C LEU A 213 -16.07 2.73 -19.05
N LEU A 214 -16.06 1.76 -18.12
CA LEU A 214 -15.10 0.65 -18.10
C LEU A 214 -15.15 -0.17 -19.40
N GLY A 215 -16.34 -0.37 -19.98
CA GLY A 215 -16.51 -1.06 -21.26
C GLY A 215 -15.91 -0.35 -22.47
N LYS A 216 -15.55 0.94 -22.33
CA LYS A 216 -14.88 1.75 -23.37
C LYS A 216 -13.36 1.83 -23.21
N ILE A 217 -12.81 1.25 -22.14
CA ILE A 217 -11.37 1.30 -21.84
C ILE A 217 -10.73 -0.04 -22.22
N CYS A 218 -9.64 0.01 -22.98
CA CYS A 218 -8.77 -1.13 -23.22
C CYS A 218 -7.55 -1.09 -22.30
N PHE A 219 -7.36 -2.17 -21.53
CA PHE A 219 -6.26 -2.34 -20.56
C PHE A 219 -5.09 -3.16 -21.12
N TYR A 220 -4.86 -3.02 -22.43
CA TYR A 220 -3.76 -3.66 -23.15
C TYR A 220 -3.04 -2.62 -24.01
N ASP A 221 -1.86 -3.01 -24.49
CA ASP A 221 -1.08 -2.18 -25.40
C ASP A 221 -1.89 -1.88 -26.68
N ASP A 222 -1.60 -0.75 -27.31
CA ASP A 222 -2.36 -0.22 -28.44
C ASP A 222 -2.43 -1.15 -29.66
N ILE A 223 -1.40 -1.96 -29.86
CA ILE A 223 -1.32 -2.97 -30.92
C ILE A 223 -2.05 -4.27 -30.58
N ASP A 224 -2.53 -4.45 -29.35
CA ASP A 224 -3.20 -5.68 -28.94
C ASP A 224 -4.53 -5.83 -29.67
N GLU A 225 -4.80 -7.02 -30.20
CA GLU A 225 -6.05 -7.32 -30.90
C GLU A 225 -7.28 -7.06 -30.03
N ARG A 226 -7.16 -7.20 -28.71
CA ARG A 226 -8.24 -6.94 -27.74
C ARG A 226 -8.67 -5.48 -27.68
N CYS A 227 -7.81 -4.55 -28.12
CA CYS A 227 -8.14 -3.13 -28.21
C CYS A 227 -8.81 -2.72 -29.53
N GLN A 228 -8.98 -3.66 -30.47
CA GLN A 228 -9.66 -3.37 -31.74
C GLN A 228 -11.18 -3.41 -31.58
N GLU A 229 -11.88 -2.82 -32.54
CA GLU A 229 -13.34 -2.97 -32.61
C GLU A 229 -13.72 -4.45 -32.84
N PRO A 230 -14.72 -4.96 -32.09
CA PRO A 230 -15.17 -6.33 -32.27
C PRO A 230 -15.75 -6.53 -33.68
N PRO A 231 -15.46 -7.66 -34.35
CA PRO A 231 -16.11 -8.01 -35.62
C PRO A 231 -17.63 -7.90 -35.53
N THR A 232 -18.25 -7.25 -36.51
CA THR A 232 -19.71 -7.10 -36.56
C THR A 232 -20.36 -8.43 -36.92
N GLN A 233 -21.65 -8.58 -36.58
CA GLN A 233 -22.40 -9.78 -36.96
C GLN A 233 -22.43 -9.96 -38.48
N GLU A 234 -22.55 -8.88 -39.23
CA GLU A 234 -22.50 -8.90 -40.70
C GLU A 234 -21.16 -9.40 -41.23
N GLN A 235 -20.03 -8.98 -40.65
CA GLN A 235 -18.71 -9.48 -41.04
C GLN A 235 -18.57 -10.99 -40.79
N ILE A 236 -19.14 -11.48 -39.69
CA ILE A 236 -19.16 -12.91 -39.36
C ILE A 236 -20.03 -13.69 -40.34
N ASP A 237 -21.22 -13.19 -40.67
CA ASP A 237 -22.17 -13.87 -41.56
C ASP A 237 -21.66 -13.94 -43.01
N LEU A 238 -20.84 -12.99 -43.44
CA LEU A 238 -20.23 -12.94 -44.78
C LEU A 238 -18.94 -13.79 -44.90
N ALA A 239 -18.34 -14.20 -43.79
CA ALA A 239 -17.10 -14.97 -43.81
C ALA A 239 -17.34 -16.46 -44.17
N PRO A 240 -16.42 -17.10 -44.90
CA PRO A 240 -16.53 -18.53 -45.21
C PRO A 240 -16.44 -19.38 -43.93
N GLU A 241 -17.17 -20.49 -43.89
CA GLU A 241 -17.02 -21.47 -42.82
C GLU A 241 -15.65 -22.15 -42.91
N ARG A 242 -15.01 -22.41 -41.76
CA ARG A 242 -13.77 -23.19 -41.71
C ARG A 242 -14.01 -24.61 -42.23
N PRO A 243 -13.22 -25.10 -43.20
CA PRO A 243 -13.29 -26.48 -43.66
C PRO A 243 -13.04 -27.50 -42.55
N ILE A 244 -13.67 -28.68 -42.65
CA ILE A 244 -13.53 -29.76 -41.65
C ILE A 244 -12.15 -30.44 -41.77
N ASN A 245 -11.63 -30.58 -42.99
CA ASN A 245 -10.31 -31.18 -43.20
C ASN A 245 -9.23 -30.11 -43.06
N GLU A 246 -8.20 -30.40 -42.26
CA GLU A 246 -7.08 -29.49 -42.04
C GLU A 246 -6.30 -29.17 -43.33
N GLU A 247 -6.27 -30.10 -44.29
CA GLU A 247 -5.59 -29.91 -45.59
C GLU A 247 -6.27 -28.86 -46.49
N ASP A 248 -7.56 -28.59 -46.27
CA ASP A 248 -8.36 -27.64 -47.04
C ASP A 248 -8.33 -26.22 -46.42
N ILE A 249 -7.64 -26.02 -45.29
CA ILE A 249 -7.53 -24.72 -44.62
C ILE A 249 -6.49 -23.85 -45.33
N ASP A 250 -6.94 -22.72 -45.86
CA ASP A 250 -6.09 -21.69 -46.46
C ASP A 250 -5.60 -20.71 -45.37
N PRO A 251 -4.29 -20.61 -45.13
CA PRO A 251 -3.74 -19.70 -44.11
C PRO A 251 -3.98 -18.22 -44.40
N ASP A 252 -4.26 -17.83 -45.64
CA ASP A 252 -4.51 -16.44 -46.03
C ASP A 252 -6.00 -16.04 -45.95
N THR A 253 -6.89 -17.01 -45.63
CA THR A 253 -8.33 -16.78 -45.51
C THR A 253 -8.74 -16.62 -44.04
N VAL A 254 -9.50 -15.56 -43.74
CA VAL A 254 -10.12 -15.38 -42.41
C VAL A 254 -11.49 -16.05 -42.40
N TYR A 255 -11.63 -17.09 -41.58
CA TYR A 255 -12.87 -17.86 -41.49
C TYR A 255 -13.84 -17.28 -40.47
N ARG A 256 -15.10 -17.66 -40.60
CA ARG A 256 -16.18 -17.27 -39.67
C ARG A 256 -15.84 -17.58 -38.22
N GLU A 257 -15.31 -18.77 -37.96
CA GLU A 257 -14.92 -19.23 -36.62
C GLU A 257 -13.77 -18.39 -36.05
N ASP A 258 -12.88 -17.86 -36.90
CA ASP A 258 -11.79 -16.95 -36.49
C ASP A 258 -12.34 -15.59 -36.07
N LEU A 259 -13.31 -15.04 -36.83
CA LEU A 259 -13.99 -13.78 -36.48
C LEU A 259 -14.81 -13.91 -35.20
N ILE A 260 -15.53 -15.02 -35.01
CA ILE A 260 -16.25 -15.29 -33.75
C ILE A 260 -15.26 -15.34 -32.58
N SER A 261 -14.19 -16.11 -32.72
CA SER A 261 -13.17 -16.23 -31.68
C SER A 261 -12.52 -14.88 -31.36
N LYS A 262 -12.25 -14.05 -32.38
CA LYS A 262 -11.73 -12.69 -32.22
C LYS A 262 -12.72 -11.80 -31.46
N ARG A 263 -13.99 -11.80 -31.85
CA ARG A 263 -15.05 -11.04 -31.19
C ARG A 263 -15.16 -11.43 -29.72
N ASP A 264 -15.17 -12.73 -29.43
CA ASP A 264 -15.31 -13.24 -28.07
C ASP A 264 -14.09 -12.88 -27.22
N ARG A 265 -12.87 -12.92 -27.78
CA ARG A 265 -11.66 -12.43 -27.10
C ARG A 265 -11.77 -10.95 -26.74
N ILE A 266 -12.19 -10.09 -27.68
CA ILE A 266 -12.34 -8.65 -27.45
C ILE A 266 -13.41 -8.39 -26.38
N VAL A 267 -14.61 -8.96 -26.54
CA VAL A 267 -15.73 -8.73 -25.63
C VAL A 267 -15.43 -9.24 -24.22
N ASN A 268 -14.84 -10.44 -24.09
CA ASN A 268 -14.48 -11.00 -22.78
C ASN A 268 -13.28 -10.28 -22.13
N SER A 269 -12.52 -9.49 -22.90
CA SER A 269 -11.42 -8.70 -22.36
C SER A 269 -11.88 -7.37 -21.74
N ARG A 270 -13.11 -6.94 -22.03
CA ARG A 270 -13.70 -5.75 -21.40
C ARG A 270 -13.90 -6.00 -19.91
N ARG A 271 -13.65 -4.96 -19.12
CA ARG A 271 -13.83 -5.01 -17.67
C ARG A 271 -15.16 -4.42 -17.26
N ASP A 272 -15.65 -4.94 -16.16
CA ASP A 272 -16.83 -4.44 -15.45
C ASP A 272 -16.63 -4.68 -13.94
N LEU A 273 -17.48 -4.04 -13.14
CA LEU A 273 -17.43 -4.06 -11.68
C LEU A 273 -17.87 -5.40 -11.07
N THR A 274 -18.33 -6.39 -11.85
CA THR A 274 -18.60 -7.74 -11.31
C THR A 274 -17.30 -8.49 -10.99
N ARG A 275 -16.19 -8.12 -11.63
CA ARG A 275 -14.85 -8.67 -11.34
C ARG A 275 -14.23 -8.13 -10.05
N PHE A 276 -14.68 -6.95 -9.63
CA PHE A 276 -14.21 -6.21 -8.45
C PHE A 276 -15.37 -6.14 -7.44
N SER A 277 -15.57 -7.22 -6.69
CA SER A 277 -16.65 -7.31 -5.69
C SER A 277 -16.42 -6.34 -4.53
N VAL A 278 -17.47 -6.14 -3.72
CA VAL A 278 -17.39 -5.40 -2.45
C VAL A 278 -16.34 -6.02 -1.53
N GLU A 279 -16.42 -7.34 -1.31
CA GLU A 279 -15.46 -8.11 -0.53
C GLU A 279 -14.00 -7.89 -0.97
N LYS A 280 -13.71 -7.90 -2.29
CA LYS A 280 -12.35 -7.63 -2.77
C LYS A 280 -11.85 -6.23 -2.43
N ALA A 281 -12.73 -5.24 -2.41
CA ALA A 281 -12.37 -3.87 -2.05
C ALA A 281 -12.18 -3.73 -0.53
N GLU A 282 -13.02 -4.39 0.27
CA GLU A 282 -12.87 -4.47 1.73
C GLU A 282 -11.54 -5.16 2.11
N ASP A 283 -11.22 -6.29 1.47
CA ASP A 283 -9.96 -7.02 1.66
C ASP A 283 -8.75 -6.16 1.28
N PHE A 284 -8.84 -5.45 0.15
CA PHE A 284 -7.79 -4.54 -0.31
C PHE A 284 -7.56 -3.44 0.73
N LEU A 285 -8.61 -2.72 1.15
CA LEU A 285 -8.49 -1.64 2.12
C LEU A 285 -8.02 -2.14 3.49
N THR A 286 -8.56 -3.26 3.98
CA THR A 286 -8.14 -3.86 5.25
C THR A 286 -6.64 -4.13 5.27
N ARG A 287 -6.12 -4.76 4.22
CA ARG A 287 -4.69 -5.05 4.11
C ARG A 287 -3.84 -3.79 4.13
N GLU A 288 -4.26 -2.74 3.41
CA GLU A 288 -3.54 -1.48 3.39
C GLU A 288 -3.59 -0.75 4.75
N LEU A 289 -4.73 -0.76 5.43
CA LEU A 289 -4.89 -0.15 6.76
C LEU A 289 -4.07 -0.87 7.84
N ASP A 290 -4.01 -2.20 7.78
CA ASP A 290 -3.14 -3.01 8.64
C ASP A 290 -1.65 -2.72 8.37
N GLU A 291 -1.29 -2.55 7.10
CA GLU A 291 0.06 -2.14 6.70
C GLU A 291 0.43 -0.78 7.29
N ILE A 292 -0.45 0.22 7.18
CA ILE A 292 -0.25 1.54 7.77
C ILE A 292 -0.03 1.40 9.27
N THR A 293 -0.93 0.69 9.96
CA THR A 293 -0.80 0.51 11.40
C THR A 293 0.53 -0.14 11.77
N ARG A 294 1.02 -1.10 10.98
CA ARG A 294 2.33 -1.72 11.17
C ARG A 294 3.49 -0.75 10.93
N LEU A 295 3.43 0.07 9.88
CA LEU A 295 4.45 1.07 9.57
C LEU A 295 4.60 2.08 10.71
N PHE A 296 3.48 2.60 11.23
CA PHE A 296 3.47 3.49 12.39
C PHE A 296 3.97 2.77 13.65
N ALA A 297 3.47 1.56 13.92
CA ALA A 297 3.90 0.77 15.08
C ALA A 297 5.41 0.49 15.08
N ASN A 298 6.03 0.32 13.92
CA ASN A 298 7.48 0.08 13.80
C ASN A 298 8.34 1.29 14.17
N ARG A 299 7.76 2.50 14.23
CA ARG A 299 8.44 3.71 14.71
C ARG A 299 8.60 3.71 16.23
N TYR A 300 7.83 2.88 16.94
CA TYR A 300 7.79 2.85 18.40
C TYR A 300 8.25 1.51 18.98
N TYR A 301 8.84 1.56 20.17
CA TYR A 301 9.30 0.37 20.89
C TYR A 301 9.26 0.61 22.41
N LEU A 302 9.40 -0.45 23.20
CA LEU A 302 9.54 -0.35 24.66
C LEU A 302 11.03 -0.46 25.05
N ASP A 303 11.42 0.14 26.17
CA ASP A 303 12.80 0.02 26.71
C ASP A 303 13.25 -1.45 26.88
N SER A 304 12.29 -2.35 27.11
CA SER A 304 12.46 -3.79 27.11
C SER A 304 11.17 -4.47 26.68
N GLU A 305 11.30 -5.62 26.02
CA GLU A 305 10.17 -6.50 25.68
C GLU A 305 9.94 -7.56 26.77
N THR A 306 10.89 -7.73 27.70
CA THR A 306 10.76 -8.66 28.81
C THR A 306 11.39 -8.11 30.10
N ALA A 307 10.71 -8.29 31.22
CA ALA A 307 11.21 -7.98 32.55
C ALA A 307 11.21 -9.23 33.43
N SER A 308 12.15 -9.33 34.35
CA SER A 308 12.22 -10.44 35.30
C SER A 308 12.57 -9.97 36.70
N HIS A 309 11.64 -10.19 37.62
CA HIS A 309 11.69 -9.72 39.00
C HIS A 309 11.50 -10.89 39.94
N PRO A 310 12.21 -10.97 41.08
CA PRO A 310 11.92 -12.01 42.06
C PRO A 310 10.55 -11.77 42.70
N ALA A 311 9.87 -12.82 43.16
CA ALA A 311 8.56 -12.69 43.82
C ALA A 311 8.56 -11.77 45.07
N THR A 312 9.74 -11.52 45.66
CA THR A 312 9.92 -10.60 46.79
C THR A 312 10.00 -9.13 46.38
N ASP A 313 10.19 -8.82 45.10
CA ASP A 313 10.31 -7.46 44.59
C ASP A 313 8.92 -6.88 44.33
N THR A 314 8.42 -6.19 45.35
CA THR A 314 7.12 -5.49 45.33
C THR A 314 7.29 -4.00 45.02
N ALA A 315 8.47 -3.59 44.54
CA ALA A 315 8.71 -2.22 44.13
C ALA A 315 7.90 -1.88 42.87
N ILE A 316 7.65 -0.58 42.68
CA ILE A 316 7.10 -0.08 41.42
C ILE A 316 8.23 -0.04 40.39
N HIS A 317 7.98 -0.68 39.25
CA HIS A 317 8.83 -0.66 38.07
C HIS A 317 8.16 0.17 36.98
N SER A 318 8.98 0.79 36.13
CA SER A 318 8.50 1.62 35.03
C SER A 318 9.02 1.07 33.70
N ILE A 319 8.19 1.14 32.67
CA ILE A 319 8.55 0.88 31.28
C ILE A 319 8.17 2.11 30.45
N HIS A 320 9.05 2.52 29.54
CA HIS A 320 8.80 3.67 28.68
C HIS A 320 8.55 3.24 27.24
N VAL A 321 7.61 3.90 26.60
CA VAL A 321 7.49 3.91 25.14
C VAL A 321 8.56 4.85 24.58
N ARG A 322 9.20 4.43 23.50
CA ARG A 322 10.23 5.17 22.77
C ARG A 322 9.86 5.28 21.31
N GLN A 323 10.35 6.31 20.65
CA GLN A 323 10.24 6.50 19.21
C GLN A 323 11.64 6.48 18.58
N ILE A 324 11.75 5.98 17.34
CA ILE A 324 13.01 5.97 16.60
C ILE A 324 13.33 7.40 16.14
N GLY A 325 14.54 7.88 16.47
CA GLY A 325 15.06 9.16 15.99
C GLY A 325 14.61 10.41 16.77
N SER A 326 13.63 10.30 17.65
CA SER A 326 13.08 11.41 18.45
C SER A 326 12.52 10.93 19.78
N ALA A 327 12.12 11.86 20.65
CA ALA A 327 11.28 11.54 21.80
C ALA A 327 9.82 11.36 21.34
N PRO A 328 9.06 10.40 21.90
CA PRO A 328 7.68 10.19 21.51
C PRO A 328 6.79 11.36 21.94
N THR A 329 5.91 11.80 21.03
CA THR A 329 4.80 12.71 21.32
C THR A 329 3.48 11.94 21.18
N LEU A 330 2.80 11.75 22.30
CA LEU A 330 1.57 10.97 22.41
C LEU A 330 0.41 11.89 22.78
N ASP A 331 -0.81 11.51 22.40
CA ASP A 331 -2.05 12.18 22.81
C ASP A 331 -2.81 11.40 23.88
N ALA A 332 -2.61 10.08 23.91
CA ALA A 332 -3.28 9.19 24.84
C ALA A 332 -2.46 7.93 25.10
N MET A 333 -2.70 7.30 26.25
CA MET A 333 -2.10 6.04 26.66
C MET A 333 -3.03 5.32 27.62
N GLU A 334 -3.03 4.00 27.56
CA GLU A 334 -3.68 3.09 28.48
C GLU A 334 -2.86 1.80 28.58
N ALA A 335 -3.01 1.07 29.68
CA ALA A 335 -2.34 -0.21 29.84
C ALA A 335 -3.20 -1.18 30.66
N VAL A 336 -3.14 -2.46 30.29
CA VAL A 336 -3.82 -3.56 30.99
C VAL A 336 -2.87 -4.73 31.21
N SER A 337 -3.06 -5.45 32.31
CA SER A 337 -2.38 -6.73 32.56
C SER A 337 -3.31 -7.88 32.19
N LEU A 338 -2.83 -8.84 31.40
CA LEU A 338 -3.61 -10.03 31.07
C LEU A 338 -3.81 -10.96 32.27
N ARG A 339 -2.95 -10.86 33.29
CA ARG A 339 -3.06 -11.56 34.57
C ARG A 339 -2.76 -10.60 35.71
N ASP A 340 -3.76 -9.78 36.04
CA ASP A 340 -3.66 -8.75 37.07
C ASP A 340 -3.31 -9.28 38.47
N SER A 341 -3.61 -10.56 38.76
CA SER A 341 -3.23 -11.22 40.00
C SER A 341 -1.73 -11.51 40.11
N GLU A 342 -1.02 -11.62 38.98
CA GLU A 342 0.42 -11.88 38.93
C GLU A 342 1.23 -10.57 38.88
N VAL A 343 0.78 -9.66 38.02
CA VAL A 343 1.43 -8.35 37.80
C VAL A 343 0.33 -7.32 37.63
N THR A 344 0.33 -6.29 38.47
CA THR A 344 -0.70 -5.25 38.49
C THR A 344 -0.17 -3.96 37.87
N ILE A 345 -0.99 -3.30 37.04
CA ILE A 345 -0.70 -1.95 36.55
C ILE A 345 -0.91 -0.95 37.69
N HIS A 346 0.10 -0.16 38.01
CA HIS A 346 0.01 0.90 39.01
C HIS A 346 -0.56 2.18 38.41
N ALA A 347 0.04 2.65 37.32
CA ALA A 347 -0.31 3.90 36.65
C ALA A 347 0.22 3.89 35.21
N TYR A 348 -0.31 4.77 34.37
CA TYR A 348 0.25 5.11 33.07
C TYR A 348 0.08 6.60 32.81
N ASP A 349 1.02 7.19 32.07
CA ASP A 349 1.02 8.60 31.71
C ASP A 349 1.54 8.78 30.28
N TRP A 350 0.69 9.33 29.42
CA TRP A 350 1.02 9.58 28.02
C TRP A 350 2.03 10.72 27.86
N GLN A 351 2.06 11.70 28.78
CA GLN A 351 2.96 12.86 28.68
C GLN A 351 4.43 12.46 28.88
N SER A 352 4.67 11.58 29.84
CA SER A 352 6.00 10.98 30.08
C SER A 352 6.22 9.68 29.31
N ALA A 353 5.23 9.22 28.52
CA ALA A 353 5.26 7.96 27.79
C ALA A 353 5.62 6.75 28.68
N THR A 354 5.11 6.72 29.91
CA THR A 354 5.51 5.77 30.96
C THR A 354 4.34 4.92 31.44
N VAL A 355 4.60 3.63 31.65
CA VAL A 355 3.70 2.70 32.34
C VAL A 355 4.41 2.15 33.57
N GLU A 356 3.74 2.19 34.71
CA GLU A 356 4.23 1.70 35.99
C GLU A 356 3.46 0.45 36.41
N TYR A 357 4.17 -0.55 36.93
CA TYR A 357 3.62 -1.82 37.36
C TYR A 357 4.40 -2.39 38.55
N PHE A 358 3.82 -3.34 39.27
CA PHE A 358 4.50 -4.07 40.34
C PHE A 358 4.08 -5.54 40.34
N VAL A 359 4.92 -6.39 40.92
CA VAL A 359 4.66 -7.83 41.03
C VAL A 359 3.83 -8.13 42.27
N THR A 360 2.81 -8.95 42.10
CA THR A 360 1.93 -9.45 43.17
C THR A 360 1.88 -10.97 43.25
N GLY A 361 2.30 -11.65 42.18
CA GLY A 361 2.28 -13.10 42.03
C GLY A 361 3.42 -13.84 42.71
N GLU A 362 3.40 -15.16 42.57
CA GLU A 362 4.41 -16.05 43.14
C GLU A 362 5.51 -16.41 42.14
N SER A 363 6.62 -16.94 42.64
CA SER A 363 7.72 -17.43 41.80
C SER A 363 7.23 -18.49 40.80
N GLY A 364 7.57 -18.30 39.53
CA GLY A 364 7.09 -19.11 38.42
C GLY A 364 5.85 -18.53 37.71
N GLY A 365 5.25 -17.47 38.25
CA GLY A 365 4.19 -16.70 37.61
C GLY A 365 4.70 -15.83 36.46
N GLU A 366 3.79 -15.44 35.58
CA GLU A 366 4.05 -14.50 34.49
C GLU A 366 2.77 -13.78 34.07
N SER A 367 2.93 -12.56 33.55
CA SER A 367 1.86 -11.80 32.91
C SER A 367 2.40 -11.02 31.72
N ASP A 368 1.55 -10.82 30.71
CA ASP A 368 1.80 -9.88 29.63
C ASP A 368 1.07 -8.57 29.95
N LEU A 369 1.82 -7.47 29.92
CA LEU A 369 1.27 -6.13 30.00
C LEU A 369 1.09 -5.59 28.59
N LEU A 370 -0.15 -5.26 28.24
CA LEU A 370 -0.49 -4.61 26.98
C LEU A 370 -0.47 -3.11 27.20
N ILE A 371 0.39 -2.42 26.46
CA ILE A 371 0.59 -0.97 26.52
C ILE A 371 0.07 -0.40 25.21
N ASN A 372 -1.01 0.35 25.27
CA ASN A 372 -1.69 0.91 24.12
C ASN A 372 -1.61 2.43 24.16
N PHE A 373 -1.24 3.06 23.05
CA PHE A 373 -1.05 4.50 23.01
C PHE A 373 -1.35 5.06 21.63
N ARG A 374 -1.68 6.35 21.58
CA ARG A 374 -1.98 7.07 20.34
C ARG A 374 -0.95 8.18 20.12
N PRO A 375 -0.15 8.12 19.04
CA PRO A 375 0.69 9.23 18.61
C PRO A 375 -0.13 10.49 18.32
N GLN A 376 0.47 11.68 18.49
CA GLN A 376 -0.21 12.95 18.18
C GLN A 376 -0.51 13.13 16.68
N GLU A 377 0.32 12.57 15.81
CA GLU A 377 0.22 12.68 14.34
C GLU A 377 -0.77 11.69 13.72
N SER A 378 -1.51 10.91 14.51
CA SER A 378 -2.41 9.89 13.97
C SER A 378 -3.57 9.55 14.89
N TYR A 379 -4.75 9.26 14.32
CA TYR A 379 -5.86 8.69 15.09
C TYR A 379 -5.60 7.23 15.51
N ARG A 380 -4.58 6.56 14.95
CA ARG A 380 -4.32 5.13 15.11
C ARG A 380 -3.70 4.79 16.45
N TRP A 381 -4.26 3.78 17.12
CA TRP A 381 -3.73 3.21 18.35
C TRP A 381 -2.65 2.17 18.08
N ILE A 382 -1.54 2.30 18.77
CA ILE A 382 -0.39 1.40 18.69
C ILE A 382 -0.31 0.61 19.99
N LYS A 383 -0.32 -0.72 19.84
CA LYS A 383 -0.18 -1.66 20.95
C LYS A 383 1.24 -2.25 20.98
N LYS A 384 1.86 -2.24 22.16
CA LYS A 384 3.11 -2.93 22.48
C LYS A 384 2.91 -3.85 23.69
N GLN A 385 3.76 -4.87 23.80
CA GLN A 385 3.66 -5.88 24.84
C GLN A 385 4.96 -5.95 25.64
N LEU A 386 4.84 -5.98 26.96
CA LEU A 386 5.92 -6.32 27.88
C LEU A 386 5.59 -7.63 28.57
N ARG A 387 6.44 -8.65 28.42
CA ARG A 387 6.33 -9.89 29.19
C ARG A 387 7.04 -9.75 30.53
N VAL A 388 6.33 -9.99 31.63
CA VAL A 388 6.91 -9.94 32.98
C VAL A 388 6.94 -11.34 33.59
N ILE A 389 8.13 -11.80 33.99
CA ILE A 389 8.37 -13.12 34.57
C ILE A 389 8.75 -12.98 36.04
N ILE A 390 8.07 -13.72 36.91
CA ILE A 390 8.31 -13.74 38.34
C ILE A 390 9.21 -14.93 38.67
N ARG A 391 10.39 -14.67 39.26
CA ARG A 391 11.42 -15.69 39.52
C ARG A 391 11.73 -15.97 40.98
#